data_AF-A0A6P0VA60-F1
#
_entry.id   AF-A0A6P0VA60-F1
#
_cell.length_a   1.000
_cell.length_b   1.000
_cell.length_c   1.000
_cell.angle_alpha   90.00
_cell.angle_beta   90.00
_cell.angle_gamma   90.00
#
_symmetry.space_group_name_H-M   'P 1'
#
loop_
_entity.id
_entity.type
_entity.pdbx_description
1 polymer ?
#
loop_
_entity_poly.entity_id
_entity_poly.type
_entity_poly.pdbx_seq_one_letter_code
_entity_poly.pdbx_strand_id
1 'polypeptide(L)'
;MQITIDLPPDLEQDLLCQAAQSNVPLQTLILQALRQIIQPPPVSTSQWSKIILSYEGSPDFPAFESYRDNSFRLIQSRSGGVRTS
;
A
#
# COMPACT_ATOMS: atom_id res chain seq x y z
N MET A 1 -30.78 -10.34 15.13
CA MET A 1 -29.93 -9.32 15.80
C MET A 1 -30.50 -7.95 15.45
N GLN A 2 -30.69 -7.09 16.45
CA GLN A 2 -31.08 -5.69 16.26
C GLN A 2 -29.89 -4.84 16.67
N ILE A 3 -29.58 -3.81 15.88
CA ILE A 3 -28.46 -2.90 16.12
C ILE A 3 -29.06 -1.51 16.24
N THR A 4 -28.77 -0.84 17.35
CA THR A 4 -29.18 0.55 17.57
C THR A 4 -27.97 1.42 17.27
N ILE A 5 -28.14 2.40 16.39
CA ILE A 5 -27.10 3.35 16.00
C ILE A 5 -27.67 4.73 16.27
N ASP A 6 -27.05 5.46 17.21
CA ASP A 6 -27.41 6.84 17.45
C ASP A 6 -26.81 7.69 16.33
N LEU A 7 -27.68 8.22 15.47
CA LEU A 7 -27.29 9.08 14.36
C LEU A 7 -27.60 10.54 14.71
N PRO A 8 -26.79 11.49 14.22
CA PRO A 8 -27.14 12.91 14.30
C PRO A 8 -28.49 13.15 13.59
N PRO A 9 -29.33 14.06 14.10
CA PRO A 9 -30.68 14.30 13.57
C PRO A 9 -30.66 14.78 12.11
N ASP A 10 -29.66 15.58 11.72
CA ASP A 10 -29.51 16.03 10.33
C ASP A 10 -29.27 14.85 9.38
N LEU A 11 -28.41 13.92 9.80
CA LEU A 11 -28.03 12.76 9.00
C LEU A 11 -29.15 11.72 8.93
N GLU A 12 -29.95 11.59 9.99
CA GLU A 12 -31.17 10.77 9.98
C GLU A 12 -32.20 11.29 8.97
N GLN A 13 -32.43 12.61 8.94
CA GLN A 13 -33.36 13.21 7.97
C GLN A 13 -32.90 13.00 6.53
N ASP A 14 -31.61 13.21 6.25
CA ASP A 14 -31.06 12.99 4.91
C ASP A 14 -31.22 11.53 4.47
N LEU A 15 -30.93 10.57 5.35
CA LEU A 15 -31.09 9.15 5.05
C LEU A 15 -32.57 8.77 4.83
N LEU A 16 -33.51 9.33 5.60
CA LEU A 16 -34.95 9.13 5.40
C LEU A 16 -35.43 9.69 4.07
N CYS A 17 -34.97 10.89 3.69
CA CYS A 17 -35.24 11.48 2.38
C CYS A 17 -34.68 10.60 1.25
N GLN A 18 -33.46 10.12 1.39
CA GLN A 18 -32.81 9.26 0.39
C GLN A 18 -33.49 7.89 0.28
N ALA A 19 -33.98 7.34 1.39
CA ALA A 19 -34.77 6.11 1.45
C ALA A 19 -36.10 6.28 0.70
N ALA A 20 -36.81 7.39 0.93
CA ALA A 20 -38.05 7.71 0.25
C ALA A 20 -37.85 7.91 -1.27
N GLN A 21 -36.77 8.59 -1.67
CA GLN A 21 -36.43 8.80 -3.09
C GLN A 21 -36.05 7.51 -3.80
N SER A 22 -35.27 6.66 -3.14
CA SER A 22 -34.81 5.40 -3.73
C SER A 22 -35.87 4.29 -3.66
N ASN A 23 -36.95 4.50 -2.90
CA ASN A 23 -37.94 3.48 -2.54
C ASN A 23 -37.29 2.22 -1.92
N VAL A 24 -36.25 2.45 -1.11
CA VAL A 24 -35.47 1.40 -0.45
C VAL A 24 -35.55 1.62 1.06
N PRO A 25 -35.71 0.57 1.88
CA PRO A 25 -35.69 0.70 3.32
C PRO A 25 -34.40 1.37 3.82
N LEU A 26 -34.52 2.23 4.83
CA LEU A 26 -33.40 2.92 5.48
C LEU A 26 -32.27 1.96 5.88
N GLN A 27 -32.64 0.79 6.42
CA GLN A 27 -31.71 -0.25 6.85
C GLN A 27 -30.82 -0.74 5.69
N THR A 28 -31.39 -0.86 4.50
CA THR A 28 -30.66 -1.31 3.30
C THR A 28 -29.69 -0.24 2.83
N LEU A 29 -30.05 1.06 2.92
CA LEU A 29 -29.13 2.16 2.64
C LEU A 29 -27.95 2.18 3.61
N ILE A 30 -28.22 2.01 4.91
CA ILE A 30 -27.18 1.95 5.94
C ILE A 30 -26.24 0.75 5.68
N LEU A 31 -26.80 -0.43 5.40
CA LEU A 31 -26.02 -1.62 5.06
C LEU A 31 -25.17 -1.43 3.80
N GLN A 32 -25.73 -0.79 2.76
CA GLN A 32 -25.02 -0.53 1.52
C GLN A 32 -23.85 0.45 1.74
N ALA A 33 -24.08 1.52 2.52
CA ALA A 33 -23.05 2.48 2.88
C ALA A 33 -21.94 1.83 3.71
N LEU A 34 -22.29 1.05 4.73
CA LEU A 34 -21.30 0.30 5.53
C LEU A 34 -20.52 -0.70 4.67
N ARG A 35 -21.18 -1.36 3.72
CA ARG A 35 -20.52 -2.30 2.81
C ARG A 35 -19.53 -1.61 1.88
N GLN A 36 -19.83 -0.38 1.43
CA GLN A 36 -18.90 0.44 0.65
C GLN A 36 -17.66 0.84 1.45
N ILE A 37 -17.82 1.13 2.75
CA ILE A 37 -16.70 1.48 3.64
C ILE A 37 -15.83 0.26 3.95
N ILE A 38 -16.45 -0.91 4.17
CA ILE A 38 -15.77 -2.14 4.55
C ILE A 38 -15.18 -2.84 3.32
N GLN A 39 -15.74 -2.65 2.12
CA GLN A 39 -15.09 -3.16 0.91
C GLN A 39 -13.74 -2.46 0.76
N PRO A 40 -12.63 -3.20 0.83
CA PRO A 40 -11.37 -2.64 0.36
C PRO A 40 -11.62 -2.21 -1.10
N PRO A 41 -11.10 -1.04 -1.53
CA PRO A 41 -11.14 -0.68 -2.93
C PRO A 41 -10.70 -1.92 -3.71
N PRO A 42 -11.45 -2.33 -4.76
CA PRO A 42 -11.15 -3.56 -5.49
C PRO A 42 -9.68 -3.49 -5.77
N VAL A 43 -8.91 -4.44 -5.21
CA VAL A 43 -7.46 -4.38 -5.16
C VAL A 43 -7.04 -3.99 -6.56
N SER A 44 -6.66 -2.71 -6.72
CA SER A 44 -6.01 -2.26 -7.93
C SER A 44 -4.70 -2.96 -7.77
N THR A 45 -4.68 -4.21 -8.24
CA THR A 45 -3.47 -5.00 -8.31
C THR A 45 -2.51 -4.02 -8.94
N SER A 46 -1.56 -3.53 -8.14
CA SER A 46 -0.42 -2.82 -8.66
C SER A 46 0.31 -3.89 -9.44
N GLN A 47 -0.21 -4.15 -10.65
CA GLN A 47 0.39 -5.01 -11.63
C GLN A 47 1.56 -4.19 -12.09
N TRP A 48 2.66 -4.36 -11.37
CA TRP A 48 3.96 -3.87 -11.78
C TRP A 48 4.06 -4.18 -13.26
N SER A 49 4.23 -3.12 -14.07
CA SER A 49 4.25 -3.28 -15.51
C SER A 49 5.30 -4.32 -15.86
N LYS A 50 5.03 -5.14 -16.87
CA LYS A 50 5.93 -6.23 -17.29
C LYS A 50 7.37 -5.75 -17.47
N ILE A 51 7.54 -4.48 -17.85
CA ILE A 51 8.81 -3.74 -17.94
C ILE A 51 9.61 -3.74 -16.63
N ILE A 52 8.95 -3.50 -15.49
CA ILE A 52 9.60 -3.54 -14.17
C ILE A 52 9.94 -4.98 -13.79
N LEU A 53 9.02 -5.92 -14.06
CA LEU A 53 9.21 -7.33 -13.73
C LEU A 53 10.25 -8.03 -14.62
N SER A 54 10.54 -7.48 -15.80
CA SER A 54 11.54 -8.00 -16.75
C SER A 54 12.81 -7.16 -16.79
N TYR A 55 13.03 -6.30 -15.79
CA TYR A 55 14.25 -5.49 -15.73
C TYR A 55 15.43 -6.35 -15.27
N GLU A 56 16.28 -6.73 -16.21
CA GLU A 56 17.47 -7.58 -15.98
C GLU A 56 18.70 -6.77 -15.46
N GLY A 57 18.51 -5.50 -15.10
CA GLY A 57 19.62 -4.58 -14.81
C GLY A 57 20.18 -3.91 -16.06
N SER A 58 20.81 -2.76 -15.89
CA SER A 58 21.53 -2.04 -16.95
C SER A 58 23.02 -2.37 -16.92
N PRO A 59 23.66 -2.60 -18.09
CA PRO A 59 25.10 -2.91 -18.16
C PRO A 59 26.00 -1.77 -17.68
N ASP A 60 25.47 -0.54 -17.60
CA ASP A 60 26.18 0.65 -17.10
C ASP A 60 26.43 0.60 -15.58
N PHE A 61 25.82 -0.34 -14.87
CA PHE A 61 25.98 -0.51 -13.43
C PHE A 61 26.62 -1.87 -13.16
N PRO A 62 27.78 -1.90 -12.49
CA PRO A 62 28.45 -3.15 -12.18
C PRO A 62 27.59 -3.99 -11.23
N ALA A 63 27.74 -5.31 -11.32
CA ALA A 63 27.03 -6.26 -10.46
C ALA A 63 27.23 -5.91 -8.97
N PHE A 64 26.22 -6.18 -8.14
CA PHE A 64 26.22 -5.84 -6.72
C PHE A 64 27.48 -6.36 -5.99
N GLU A 65 28.00 -7.50 -6.42
CA GLU A 65 29.23 -8.15 -5.96
C GLU A 65 30.48 -7.28 -6.17
N SER A 66 30.51 -6.47 -7.24
CA SER A 66 31.63 -5.56 -7.52
C SER A 66 31.78 -4.45 -6.48
N TYR A 67 30.68 -4.02 -5.86
CA TYR A 67 30.73 -3.05 -4.76
C TYR A 67 31.27 -3.66 -3.46
N ARG A 68 31.06 -4.97 -3.26
CA ARG A 68 31.61 -5.70 -2.10
C ARG A 68 33.11 -5.94 -2.22
N ASP A 69 33.62 -6.16 -3.43
CA ASP A 69 35.07 -6.30 -3.64
C ASP A 69 35.82 -4.99 -3.37
N ASN A 70 35.22 -3.86 -3.74
CA ASN A 70 35.80 -2.54 -3.50
C ASN A 70 35.87 -2.19 -1.99
N SER A 71 34.88 -2.61 -1.19
CA SER A 71 34.92 -2.39 0.26
C SER A 71 35.95 -3.28 0.96
N PHE A 72 36.20 -4.50 0.47
CA PHE A 72 37.29 -5.35 0.98
C PHE A 72 38.68 -4.79 0.67
N ARG A 73 38.90 -4.22 -0.52
CA ARG A 73 40.20 -3.60 -0.87
C ARG A 73 40.52 -2.37 -0.03
N LEU A 74 39.55 -1.50 0.25
CA LEU A 74 39.77 -0.30 1.05
C LEU A 74 40.12 -0.60 2.51
N ILE A 75 39.66 -1.74 3.04
CA ILE A 75 40.00 -2.17 4.41
C ILE A 75 41.39 -2.81 4.46
N GLN A 76 41.83 -3.53 3.42
CA GLN A 76 43.20 -4.08 3.35
C GLN A 76 44.28 -3.00 3.19
N SER A 77 44.04 -1.97 2.38
CA SER A 77 45.00 -0.86 2.19
C SER A 77 45.21 -0.01 3.45
N ARG A 78 44.31 -0.08 4.44
CA ARG A 78 44.46 0.58 5.75
C ARG A 78 45.19 -0.29 6.79
N SER A 79 45.36 -1.59 6.51
CA SER A 79 45.98 -2.58 7.41
C SER A 79 47.48 -2.82 7.11
N GLY A 80 47.98 -2.38 5.96
CA GLY A 80 49.37 -2.62 5.52
C GLY A 80 50.44 -1.67 6.08
N GLY A 81 50.19 -0.98 7.20
CA GLY A 81 51.17 -0.09 7.83
C GLY A 81 51.47 -0.51 9.27
N VAL A 82 52.72 -0.94 9.50
CA VAL A 82 53.51 -1.07 10.77
C VAL A 82 54.29 -2.40 10.75
N ARG A 83 55.58 -2.35 10.33
CA ARG A 83 56.83 -2.59 11.12
C ARG A 83 57.12 -4.10 11.36
N THR A 84 58.32 -4.67 11.36
CA THR A 84 59.77 -4.33 11.47
C THR A 84 60.54 -5.44 10.70
N SER A 85 61.78 -5.33 10.24
CA SER A 85 63.07 -5.13 10.93
C SER A 85 64.18 -4.98 9.88
#